data_AF-A0A5M9NXR7-F1
#
_entry.id   AF-A0A5M9NXR7-F1
#
_cell.length_a   1.000
_cell.length_b   1.000
_cell.length_c   1.000
_cell.angle_alpha   90.00
_cell.angle_beta   90.00
_cell.angle_gamma   90.00
#
_symmetry.space_group_name_H-M   'P 1'
#
loop_
_entity.id
_entity.type
_entity.pdbx_description
1 polymer ?
#
loop_
_entity_poly.entity_id
_entity_poly.type
_entity_poly.pdbx_seq_one_letter_code
_entity_poly.pdbx_strand_id
1 'polypeptide(L)'
;MKLLKLKPCDNTFFREGKVFKKGYNNAVQSKDMPYPSVFSGAIFTALLANNEHLRKEFMKNPSVEEKRKILRIGQVYLYNERTRDIYIPAPKDIFRNKYGEIYFGKFDDIGEGMSSLPYKKVLMPPKVSGVKRVSKEFINIKNIYSF
;
A
#
# COMPACT_ATOMS: atom_id res chain seq x y z
N MET A 1 0.54 -16.75 12.77
CA MET A 1 -0.18 -15.82 11.86
C MET A 1 -0.41 -16.55 10.55
N LYS A 2 -1.62 -16.53 9.98
CA LYS A 2 -1.94 -17.26 8.74
C LYS A 2 -1.91 -16.32 7.54
N LEU A 3 -1.36 -16.77 6.41
CA LEU A 3 -1.37 -16.04 5.15
C LEU A 3 -2.55 -16.51 4.28
N LEU A 4 -3.27 -15.56 3.68
CA LEU A 4 -4.31 -15.83 2.71
C LEU A 4 -3.77 -15.49 1.33
N LYS A 5 -3.75 -16.47 0.43
CA LYS A 5 -3.35 -16.26 -0.97
C LYS A 5 -4.60 -15.96 -1.81
N LEU A 6 -4.58 -14.82 -2.48
CA LEU A 6 -5.63 -14.42 -3.42
C LEU A 6 -5.06 -14.46 -4.83
N LYS A 7 -5.65 -15.28 -5.69
CA LYS A 7 -5.30 -15.37 -7.10
C LYS A 7 -6.45 -14.77 -7.92
N PRO A 8 -6.25 -13.62 -8.59
CA PRO A 8 -7.29 -13.07 -9.44
C PRO A 8 -7.51 -13.99 -10.64
N CYS A 9 -8.79 -14.20 -10.99
CA CYS A 9 -9.15 -15.01 -12.16
C CYS A 9 -8.99 -14.25 -13.49
N ASP A 10 -9.00 -12.92 -13.43
CA ASP A 10 -8.87 -12.00 -14.57
C ASP A 10 -8.20 -10.70 -14.08
N ASN A 11 -7.99 -9.74 -14.98
CA ASN A 11 -7.47 -8.42 -14.70
C ASN A 11 -8.29 -7.72 -13.60
N THR A 12 -7.60 -7.28 -12.56
CA THR A 12 -8.20 -6.54 -11.45
C THR A 12 -8.12 -5.05 -11.68
N PHE A 13 -9.16 -4.33 -11.27
CA PHE A 13 -9.20 -2.88 -11.34
C PHE A 13 -9.31 -2.25 -9.95
N PHE A 14 -8.29 -1.48 -9.56
CA PHE A 14 -8.19 -0.80 -8.28
C PHE A 14 -8.11 0.71 -8.49
N ARG A 15 -9.26 1.38 -8.56
CA ARG A 15 -9.36 2.80 -8.91
C ARG A 15 -8.42 3.68 -8.09
N GLU A 16 -7.69 4.56 -8.77
CA GLU A 16 -6.94 5.63 -8.12
C GLU A 16 -7.88 6.71 -7.54
N GLY A 17 -7.41 7.52 -6.58
CA GLY A 17 -8.23 8.52 -5.88
C GLY A 17 -8.67 9.73 -6.72
N LYS A 18 -8.52 9.71 -8.04
CA LYS A 18 -8.95 10.79 -8.92
C LYS A 18 -10.48 10.80 -9.01
N VAL A 19 -11.06 12.00 -8.93
CA VAL A 19 -12.52 12.18 -9.03
C VAL A 19 -12.97 11.74 -10.42
N PHE A 20 -13.76 10.67 -10.45
CA PHE A 20 -14.42 10.21 -11.66
C PHE A 20 -15.86 10.75 -11.65
N LYS A 21 -16.11 11.73 -12.52
CA LYS A 21 -17.44 12.31 -12.72
C LYS A 21 -17.79 12.24 -14.20
N LYS A 22 -18.97 11.71 -14.50
CA LYS A 22 -19.52 11.63 -15.86
C LYS A 22 -19.51 13.03 -16.49
N GLY A 23 -18.94 13.15 -17.69
CA GLY A 23 -18.82 14.42 -18.42
C GLY A 23 -17.55 15.25 -18.13
N TYR A 24 -16.72 14.86 -17.16
CA TYR A 24 -15.47 15.58 -16.84
C TYR A 24 -14.21 14.78 -17.19
N ASN A 25 -14.19 13.47 -16.93
CA ASN A 25 -13.02 12.61 -17.15
C ASN A 25 -13.45 11.31 -17.83
N ASN A 26 -12.78 10.93 -18.93
CA ASN A 26 -13.06 9.70 -19.66
C ASN A 26 -12.02 8.59 -19.41
N ALA A 27 -10.94 8.92 -18.69
CA ALA A 27 -9.88 7.98 -18.35
C ALA A 27 -9.91 7.67 -16.85
N VAL A 28 -9.83 6.38 -16.52
CA VAL A 28 -9.72 5.91 -15.14
C VAL A 28 -8.46 5.08 -15.00
N GLN A 29 -7.65 5.41 -14.00
CA GLN A 29 -6.39 4.72 -13.75
C GLN A 29 -6.55 3.72 -12.61
N SER A 30 -5.95 2.55 -12.77
CA SER A 30 -5.84 1.54 -11.73
C SER A 30 -4.50 1.69 -11.00
N LYS A 31 -4.48 1.25 -9.74
CA LYS A 31 -3.26 0.98 -8.99
C LYS A 31 -2.79 -0.43 -9.23
N ASP A 32 -1.48 -0.63 -9.21
CA ASP A 32 -0.87 -1.97 -9.33
C ASP A 32 -1.11 -2.82 -8.08
N MET A 33 -1.22 -2.16 -6.91
CA MET A 33 -1.51 -2.82 -5.64
C MET A 33 -2.62 -2.04 -4.90
N PRO A 34 -3.70 -2.71 -4.49
CA PRO A 34 -4.78 -2.09 -3.74
C PRO A 34 -4.38 -1.83 -2.28
N TYR A 35 -5.09 -0.91 -1.65
CA TYR A 35 -4.96 -0.70 -0.22
C TYR A 35 -5.49 -1.90 0.58
N PRO A 36 -4.95 -2.20 1.78
CA PRO A 36 -5.48 -3.24 2.66
C PRO A 36 -6.98 -3.10 2.97
N SER A 37 -7.50 -1.87 2.95
CA SER A 37 -8.92 -1.57 3.14
C SER A 37 -9.81 -2.20 2.07
N VAL A 38 -9.32 -2.38 0.84
CA VAL A 38 -10.07 -3.05 -0.24
C VAL A 38 -10.32 -4.51 0.12
N PHE A 39 -9.30 -5.24 0.55
CA PHE A 39 -9.45 -6.63 1.00
C PHE A 39 -10.27 -6.73 2.27
N SER A 40 -10.05 -5.82 3.23
CA SER A 40 -10.87 -5.76 4.44
C SER A 40 -12.34 -5.54 4.12
N GLY A 41 -12.68 -4.71 3.13
CA GLY A 41 -14.04 -4.54 2.64
C GLY A 41 -14.58 -5.82 2.02
N ALA A 42 -13.90 -6.34 0.99
CA ALA A 42 -14.36 -7.49 0.22
C ALA A 42 -14.55 -8.76 1.08
N ILE A 43 -13.56 -9.10 1.93
CA ILE A 43 -13.64 -10.27 2.81
C ILE A 43 -14.74 -10.08 3.85
N PHE A 44 -14.83 -8.90 4.45
CA PHE A 44 -15.87 -8.64 5.45
C PHE A 44 -17.27 -8.71 4.86
N THR A 45 -17.48 -8.14 3.66
CA THR A 45 -18.75 -8.27 2.93
C THR A 45 -19.09 -9.74 2.66
N ALA A 46 -18.12 -10.54 2.23
CA ALA A 46 -18.33 -11.98 2.05
C ALA A 46 -18.67 -12.70 3.37
N LEU A 47 -18.03 -12.34 4.49
CA LEU A 47 -18.35 -12.89 5.81
C LEU A 47 -19.78 -12.56 6.23
N LEU A 48 -20.22 -11.30 6.07
CA LEU A 48 -21.59 -10.90 6.39
C LEU A 48 -22.63 -11.56 5.47
N ALA A 49 -22.30 -11.75 4.19
CA ALA A 49 -23.20 -12.38 3.23
C ALA A 49 -23.41 -13.87 3.52
N ASN A 50 -22.37 -14.57 4.00
CA ASN A 50 -22.41 -16.01 4.26
C ASN A 50 -22.73 -16.37 5.72
N ASN A 51 -22.85 -15.40 6.63
CA ASN A 51 -23.16 -15.65 8.04
C ASN A 51 -24.25 -14.68 8.54
N GLU A 52 -25.49 -15.16 8.52
CA GLU A 52 -26.66 -14.35 8.90
C GLU A 52 -26.61 -13.89 10.36
N HIS A 53 -26.12 -14.75 11.27
CA HIS A 53 -25.98 -14.40 12.69
C HIS A 53 -25.02 -13.24 12.87
N LEU A 54 -23.81 -13.36 12.32
CA LEU A 54 -22.79 -12.31 12.35
C LEU A 54 -23.31 -11.01 11.72
N ARG A 55 -24.05 -11.11 10.61
CA ARG A 55 -24.69 -9.97 9.97
C ARG A 55 -25.68 -9.28 10.90
N LYS A 56 -26.60 -10.03 11.52
CA LYS A 56 -27.59 -9.48 12.45
C LYS A 56 -26.92 -8.82 13.65
N GLU A 57 -25.88 -9.45 14.20
CA GLU A 57 -25.13 -8.91 15.34
C GLU A 57 -24.41 -7.62 14.99
N PHE A 58 -23.66 -7.59 13.89
CA PHE A 58 -22.93 -6.39 13.44
C PHE A 58 -23.88 -5.23 13.09
N MET A 59 -25.03 -5.52 12.50
CA MET A 59 -26.01 -4.48 12.12
C MET A 59 -26.70 -3.81 13.32
N LYS A 60 -26.61 -4.39 14.54
CA LYS A 60 -27.10 -3.72 15.75
C LYS A 60 -26.24 -2.51 16.13
N ASN A 61 -24.95 -2.54 15.82
CA ASN A 61 -24.01 -1.46 16.09
C ASN A 61 -22.88 -1.42 15.05
N PRO A 62 -23.14 -0.92 13.83
CA PRO A 62 -22.15 -0.94 12.76
C PRO A 62 -21.09 0.14 13.00
N SER A 63 -19.93 -0.25 13.55
CA SER A 63 -18.79 0.63 13.76
C SER A 63 -17.49 0.07 13.17
N VAL A 64 -16.50 0.95 13.01
CA VAL A 64 -15.16 0.56 12.55
C VAL A 64 -14.46 -0.31 13.60
N GLU A 65 -14.69 -0.03 14.87
CA GLU A 65 -14.17 -0.75 16.02
C GLU A 65 -14.69 -2.20 16.03
N GLU A 66 -16.01 -2.39 15.88
CA GLU A 66 -16.61 -3.73 15.83
C GLU A 66 -16.12 -4.52 14.61
N LYS A 67 -16.02 -3.88 13.44
CA LYS A 67 -15.44 -4.51 12.25
C LYS A 67 -14.01 -5.00 12.51
N ARG A 68 -13.18 -4.20 13.20
CA ARG A 68 -11.78 -4.55 13.50
C ARG A 68 -11.64 -5.70 14.51
N LYS A 69 -12.62 -5.89 15.41
CA LYS A 69 -12.68 -7.06 16.30
C LYS A 69 -12.95 -8.34 15.53
N ILE A 70 -13.79 -8.27 14.50
CA ILE A 70 -14.15 -9.43 13.66
C ILE A 70 -13.04 -9.78 12.67
N LEU A 71 -12.47 -8.78 11.98
CA LEU A 71 -11.48 -9.00 10.92
C LEU A 71 -10.38 -7.95 10.95
N ARG A 72 -9.15 -8.40 11.12
CA ARG A 72 -7.94 -7.57 10.98
C ARG A 72 -7.09 -8.06 9.80
N ILE A 73 -7.02 -7.26 8.75
CA ILE A 73 -6.11 -7.48 7.62
C ILE A 73 -4.75 -6.90 7.98
N GLY A 74 -3.71 -7.72 7.84
CA GLY A 74 -2.32 -7.29 8.01
C GLY A 74 -1.77 -6.63 6.74
N GLN A 75 -0.48 -6.86 6.49
CA GLN A 75 0.18 -6.38 5.30
C GLN A 75 -0.28 -7.19 4.06
N VAL A 76 -0.40 -6.50 2.93
CA VAL A 76 -0.64 -7.11 1.62
C VAL A 76 0.69 -7.20 0.88
N TYR A 77 0.90 -8.29 0.17
CA TYR A 77 2.11 -8.56 -0.60
C TYR A 77 1.77 -8.95 -2.03
N LEU A 78 2.66 -8.64 -2.97
CA LEU A 78 2.63 -9.25 -4.29
C LEU A 78 3.42 -10.56 -4.23
N TYR A 79 2.79 -11.66 -4.65
CA TYR A 79 3.40 -12.98 -4.64
C TYR A 79 3.53 -13.51 -6.07
N ASN A 80 4.76 -13.86 -6.45
CA ASN A 80 5.04 -14.49 -7.74
C ASN A 80 4.99 -16.01 -7.59
N GLU A 81 3.98 -16.67 -8.18
CA GLU A 81 3.85 -18.13 -8.08
C GLU A 81 4.98 -18.92 -8.76
N ARG A 82 5.61 -18.34 -9.80
CA ARG A 82 6.66 -19.02 -10.57
C ARG A 82 7.98 -19.06 -9.81
N THR A 83 8.41 -17.91 -9.30
CA THR A 83 9.68 -17.79 -8.56
C THR A 83 9.54 -17.99 -7.06
N ARG A 84 8.29 -18.02 -6.54
CA ARG A 84 7.95 -18.05 -5.11
C ARG A 84 8.46 -16.84 -4.34
N ASP A 85 8.71 -15.74 -5.04
CA ASP A 85 9.16 -14.49 -4.42
C ASP A 85 7.98 -13.64 -3.94
N ILE A 86 8.29 -12.85 -2.90
CA ILE A 86 7.35 -11.94 -2.26
C ILE A 86 7.90 -10.53 -2.42
N TYR A 87 7.04 -9.63 -2.87
CA TYR A 87 7.39 -8.24 -3.12
C TYR A 87 6.52 -7.29 -2.31
N ILE A 88 7.13 -6.18 -1.90
CA ILE A 88 6.44 -5.04 -1.27
C ILE A 88 6.71 -3.77 -2.08
N PRO A 89 5.84 -2.75 -1.98
CA PRO A 89 6.13 -1.45 -2.56
C PRO A 89 7.49 -0.93 -2.05
N ALA A 90 8.29 -0.38 -2.96
CA ALA A 90 9.59 0.16 -2.61
C ALA A 90 9.48 1.21 -1.49
N PRO A 91 10.27 1.09 -0.41
CA PRO A 91 10.42 2.10 0.61
C PRO A 91 10.73 3.49 0.03
N LYS A 92 10.21 4.53 0.67
CA LYS A 92 10.22 5.90 0.13
C LYS A 92 11.57 6.59 0.23
N ASP A 93 12.47 6.02 1.01
CA ASP A 93 13.84 6.41 1.25
C ASP A 93 14.84 5.81 0.25
N ILE A 94 14.38 5.01 -0.73
CA ILE A 94 15.22 4.46 -1.77
C ILE A 94 15.29 5.41 -2.98
N PHE A 95 16.50 5.68 -3.45
CA PHE A 95 16.82 6.48 -4.62
C PHE A 95 17.67 5.66 -5.60
N ARG A 96 17.52 5.93 -6.90
CA ARG A 96 18.24 5.25 -7.97
C ARG A 96 18.80 6.25 -8.96
N ASN A 97 20.04 6.06 -9.40
CA ASN A 97 20.61 6.86 -10.50
C ASN A 97 20.34 6.23 -11.87
N LYS A 98 20.77 6.90 -12.95
CA LYS A 98 20.60 6.41 -14.33
C LYS A 98 21.36 5.12 -14.65
N TYR A 99 22.40 4.79 -13.88
CA TYR A 99 23.20 3.56 -14.01
C TYR A 99 22.61 2.39 -13.23
N GLY A 100 21.59 2.65 -12.42
CA GLY A 100 20.89 1.65 -11.64
C GLY A 100 21.41 1.46 -10.21
N GLU A 101 22.39 2.25 -9.78
CA GLU A 101 22.93 2.23 -8.42
C GLU A 101 21.91 2.76 -7.41
N ILE A 102 21.85 2.11 -6.25
CA ILE A 102 20.88 2.39 -5.19
C ILE A 102 21.53 3.26 -4.11
N TYR A 103 20.79 4.27 -3.66
CA TYR A 103 21.18 5.16 -2.58
C TYR A 103 20.02 5.31 -1.59
N PHE A 104 20.36 5.52 -0.32
CA PHE A 104 19.38 5.74 0.74
C PHE A 104 19.34 7.20 1.14
N GLY A 105 18.13 7.75 1.23
CA GLY A 105 17.90 9.04 1.87
C GLY A 105 18.11 8.94 3.37
N LYS A 106 18.42 10.08 3.99
CA LYS A 106 18.55 10.18 5.45
C LYS A 106 17.55 11.18 5.98
N PHE A 107 17.04 10.90 7.17
CA PHE A 107 16.21 11.86 7.89
C PHE A 107 17.11 12.89 8.56
N ASP A 108 16.91 14.15 8.22
CA ASP A 108 17.66 15.28 8.77
C ASP A 108 16.71 16.22 9.52
N ASP A 109 17.23 16.95 10.50
CA ASP A 109 16.45 17.87 11.31
C ASP A 109 16.06 19.12 10.49
N ILE A 110 14.81 19.55 10.61
CA ILE A 110 14.35 20.82 10.04
C ILE A 110 14.73 21.92 11.04
N GLY A 111 15.45 22.95 10.57
CA GLY A 111 15.74 24.13 11.40
C GLY A 111 14.45 24.79 11.92
N GLU A 112 14.48 25.32 13.14
CA GLU A 112 13.33 26.02 13.73
C GLU A 112 12.83 27.12 12.79
N GLY A 113 11.52 27.12 12.52
CA GLY A 113 10.87 28.10 11.64
C GLY A 113 10.92 27.81 10.13
N MET A 114 11.59 26.73 9.68
CA MET A 114 11.74 26.43 8.25
C MET A 114 10.61 25.59 7.63
N SER A 115 9.55 25.24 8.36
CA SER A 115 8.41 24.57 7.73
C SER A 115 7.07 24.89 8.40
N SER A 116 6.02 24.98 7.57
CA SER A 116 4.62 24.92 8.00
C SER A 116 4.18 23.51 8.42
N LEU A 117 5.11 22.54 8.43
CA LEU A 117 4.86 21.16 8.78
C LEU A 117 5.20 20.92 10.26
N PRO A 118 4.38 20.16 10.99
CA PRO A 118 4.61 19.87 12.41
C PRO A 118 5.74 18.84 12.66
N TYR A 119 6.50 18.47 11.63
CA TYR A 119 7.49 17.40 11.70
C TYR A 119 8.88 17.95 11.99
N LYS A 120 9.61 17.33 12.93
CA LYS A 120 10.99 17.73 13.29
C LYS A 120 12.04 17.28 12.28
N LYS A 121 11.75 16.21 11.53
CA LYS A 121 12.68 15.59 10.57
C LYS A 121 12.06 15.45 9.19
N VAL A 122 12.87 15.62 8.16
CA VAL A 122 12.52 15.39 6.75
C VAL A 122 13.44 14.40 6.10
N LEU A 123 12.89 13.58 5.21
CA LEU A 123 13.67 12.69 4.37
C LEU A 123 14.40 13.51 3.30
N MET A 124 15.71 13.63 3.44
CA MET A 124 16.59 14.31 2.49
C MET A 124 17.07 13.33 1.41
N PRO A 125 17.07 13.74 0.13
CA PRO A 125 17.70 12.96 -0.92
C PRO A 125 19.22 12.85 -0.66
N PRO A 126 19.86 11.76 -1.10
CA PRO A 126 21.30 11.63 -1.00
C PRO A 126 22.00 12.73 -1.81
N LYS A 127 23.18 13.18 -1.34
CA LYS A 127 24.00 14.23 -1.97
C LYS A 127 24.72 13.74 -3.23
N VAL A 128 23.98 13.10 -4.14
CA VAL A 128 24.48 12.54 -5.40
C VAL A 128 23.67 13.15 -6.54
N SER A 129 24.33 13.62 -7.59
CA SER A 129 23.65 14.23 -8.73
C SER A 129 22.93 13.17 -9.58
N GLY A 130 21.78 13.53 -10.13
CA GLY A 130 21.04 12.66 -11.07
C GLY A 130 20.33 11.46 -10.45
N VAL A 131 20.20 11.39 -9.13
CA VAL A 131 19.35 10.39 -8.46
C VAL A 131 17.87 10.77 -8.53
N LYS A 132 17.01 9.77 -8.68
CA LYS A 132 15.55 9.92 -8.59
C LYS A 132 15.01 8.99 -7.51
N ARG A 133 13.98 9.43 -6.79
CA ARG A 133 13.30 8.58 -5.83
C ARG A 133 12.61 7.43 -6.56
N VAL A 134 12.78 6.22 -6.05
CA VAL A 134 12.06 5.06 -6.57
C VAL A 134 10.56 5.24 -6.27
N SER A 135 9.75 5.25 -7.31
CA SER A 135 8.30 5.48 -7.19
C SER A 135 7.54 4.47 -8.05
N LYS A 136 6.53 3.82 -7.45
CA LYS A 136 5.69 2.78 -8.07
C LYS A 136 6.41 1.46 -8.41
N GLU A 137 7.63 1.27 -7.93
CA GLU A 137 8.34 -0.01 -8.06
C GLU A 137 8.14 -0.88 -6.82
N PHE A 138 8.52 -2.15 -6.94
CA PHE A 138 8.44 -3.15 -5.88
C PHE A 138 9.81 -3.76 -5.61
N ILE A 139 10.09 -4.08 -4.34
CA ILE A 139 11.31 -4.76 -3.93
C ILE A 139 10.98 -6.14 -3.38
N ASN A 140 11.86 -7.11 -3.65
CA ASN A 140 11.77 -8.43 -3.04
C ASN A 140 12.10 -8.30 -1.55
N ILE A 141 11.28 -8.91 -0.68
CA ILE A 141 11.48 -8.84 0.77
C ILE A 141 12.83 -9.42 1.22
N LYS A 142 13.38 -10.38 0.47
CA LYS A 142 14.69 -10.99 0.77
C LYS A 142 15.81 -9.95 0.63
N ASN A 143 15.66 -9.02 -0.31
CA ASN A 143 16.66 -8.01 -0.57
C ASN A 143 16.73 -6.98 0.55
N ILE A 144 15.65 -6.75 1.31
CA ILE A 144 15.62 -5.79 2.42
C ILE A 144 16.70 -6.09 3.46
N TYR A 145 16.95 -7.37 3.72
CA TYR A 145 17.95 -7.83 4.70
C TYR A 145 19.35 -8.02 4.11
N SER A 146 19.50 -7.80 2.80
CA SER A 146 20.76 -7.99 2.08
C SER A 146 21.49 -6.67 1.82
N PHE A 147 20.94 -5.54 2.31
CA PHE A 147 21.51 -4.19 2.20
C PHE A 147 22.24 -3.78 3.47
#